data_AF-A0A3R7EHC5-F1
#
_entry.id   AF-A0A3R7EHC5-F1
#
_cell.length_a   1.000
_cell.length_b   1.000
_cell.length_c   1.000
_cell.angle_alpha   90.00
_cell.angle_beta   90.00
_cell.angle_gamma   90.00
#
_symmetry.space_group_name_H-M   'P 1'
#
loop_
_entity.id
_entity.type
_entity.pdbx_description
1 polymer ?
#
loop_
_entity_poly.entity_id
_entity_poly.type
_entity_poly.pdbx_seq_one_letter_code
_entity_poly.pdbx_strand_id
1 'polypeptide(L)' 'MGLVPRIVGLAVVLVVDLLFFVFIGVYYPETFNMLIDSIPWQSQIKKPIIIILGLIVAVASSVAIIDTIIKCMKEIMKE' A
#
# COMPACT_ATOMS: atom_id res chain seq x y z
N MET A 1 23.43 -5.26 -4.68
CA MET A 1 22.47 -4.15 -4.47
C MET A 1 21.98 -4.23 -3.03
N GLY A 2 22.28 -3.23 -2.20
CA GLY A 2 22.06 -3.29 -0.74
C GLY A 2 20.59 -3.44 -0.34
N LEU A 3 20.33 -3.96 0.86
CA LEU A 3 18.97 -4.11 1.41
C LEU A 3 18.23 -2.77 1.50
N VAL A 4 18.95 -1.70 1.84
CA VAL A 4 18.40 -0.36 2.08
C VAL A 4 17.63 0.21 0.87
N PRO A 5 18.19 0.27 -0.36
CA PRO A 5 17.45 0.79 -1.52
C PRO A 5 16.22 -0.07 -1.89
N ARG A 6 16.22 -1.38 -1.61
CA ARG A 6 15.03 -2.22 -1.79
C ARG A 6 13.93 -1.88 -0.78
N ILE A 7 14.29 -1.67 0.48
CA ILE A 7 13.34 -1.30 1.54
C ILE A 7 12.76 0.08 1.26
N VAL A 8 13.58 1.04 0.85
CA VAL A 8 13.12 2.39 0.47
C VAL A 8 12.21 2.33 -0.75
N GLY A 9 12.55 1.54 -1.77
CA GLY A 9 11.68 1.33 -2.93
C GLY A 9 10.32 0.73 -2.55
N LEU A 10 10.31 -0.29 -1.69
CA LEU A 10 9.08 -0.88 -1.17
C LEU A 10 8.26 0.10 -0.35
N ALA A 11 8.90 0.94 0.48
CA ALA A 11 8.24 1.97 1.26
C ALA A 11 7.58 3.04 0.38
N VAL A 12 8.26 3.49 -0.68
CA VAL A 12 7.71 4.45 -1.64
C VAL A 12 6.50 3.87 -2.37
N VAL A 13 6.59 2.62 -2.84
CA VAL A 13 5.45 1.93 -3.46
C VAL A 13 4.27 1.89 -2.50
N LEU A 14 4.51 1.58 -1.23
CA LEU A 14 3.46 1.52 -0.20
C LEU A 14 2.84 2.86 0.13
N VAL A 15 3.63 3.93 0.22
CA VAL A 15 3.10 5.29 0.43
C VAL A 15 2.25 5.71 -0.77
N VAL A 16 2.68 5.40 -1.99
CA VAL A 16 1.91 5.68 -3.21
C VAL A 16 0.63 4.86 -3.25
N ASP A 17 0.66 3.59 -2.85
CA ASP A 17 -0.52 2.71 -2.80
C ASP A 17 -1.54 3.18 -1.76
N LEU A 18 -1.07 3.59 -0.57
CA LEU A 18 -1.91 4.14 0.48
C LEU A 18 -2.52 5.49 0.08
N LEU A 19 -1.73 6.37 -0.55
CA LEU A 19 -2.22 7.63 -1.10
C LEU A 19 -3.23 7.39 -2.23
N PHE A 20 -3.01 6.38 -3.06
CA PHE A 20 -3.98 6.01 -4.09
C PHE A 20 -5.32 5.60 -3.47
N PHE A 21 -5.32 4.67 -2.51
CA PHE A 21 -6.56 4.23 -1.88
C PHE A 21 -7.26 5.30 -1.03
N VAL A 22 -6.51 6.09 -0.23
CA VAL A 22 -7.09 7.09 0.67
C VAL A 22 -7.41 8.38 -0.09
N PHE A 23 -6.50 8.89 -0.91
CA PHE A 23 -6.68 10.19 -1.56
C PHE A 23 -7.60 10.08 -2.78
N ILE A 24 -7.41 9.11 -3.66
CA ILE A 24 -8.27 8.95 -4.85
C ILE A 24 -9.63 8.38 -4.44
N GLY A 25 -9.67 7.44 -3.48
CA GLY A 25 -10.95 6.92 -2.97
C GLY A 25 -11.84 7.98 -2.31
N VAL A 26 -11.25 8.98 -1.64
CA VAL A 26 -12.01 10.04 -0.94
C VAL A 26 -12.26 11.27 -1.80
N TYR A 27 -11.24 11.79 -2.50
CA TYR A 27 -11.36 13.03 -3.28
C TYR A 27 -11.85 12.81 -4.71
N TYR A 28 -11.58 11.64 -5.30
CA TYR A 28 -11.95 11.31 -6.68
C TYR A 28 -12.70 9.96 -6.78
N PRO A 29 -13.83 9.82 -6.06
CA PRO A 29 -14.55 8.54 -5.97
C PRO A 29 -15.03 8.03 -7.34
N GLU A 30 -15.41 8.94 -8.26
CA GLU A 30 -15.80 8.55 -9.63
C GLU A 30 -14.63 7.94 -10.42
N THR A 31 -13.45 8.56 -10.33
CA THR A 31 -12.24 8.09 -11.01
C THR A 31 -11.78 6.76 -10.43
N PHE A 32 -11.82 6.62 -9.10
CA PHE A 32 -11.58 5.35 -8.42
C PHE A 32 -12.55 4.27 -8.89
N ASN A 33 -13.86 4.56 -8.91
CA ASN A 33 -14.87 3.61 -9.36
C ASN A 33 -14.69 3.22 -10.83
N MET A 34 -14.37 4.17 -11.73
CA MET A 34 -14.07 3.86 -13.14
C MET A 34 -12.85 2.95 -13.30
N LEU A 35 -11.76 3.23 -12.57
CA LEU A 35 -10.55 2.40 -12.59
C LEU A 35 -10.82 0.99 -12.11
N ILE A 36 -11.56 0.88 -10.99
CA ILE A 36 -11.95 -0.42 -10.47
C ILE A 36 -12.90 -1.08 -11.47
N ASP A 37 -13.96 -0.44 -11.97
CA ASP A 37 -14.91 -1.04 -12.93
C ASP A 37 -14.30 -1.41 -14.28
N SER A 38 -13.18 -0.80 -14.66
CA SER A 38 -12.41 -1.20 -15.85
C SER A 38 -11.72 -2.56 -15.68
N ILE A 39 -11.56 -3.03 -14.45
CA ILE A 39 -11.06 -4.38 -14.18
C ILE A 39 -12.24 -5.35 -14.36
N PRO A 40 -12.12 -6.41 -15.18
CA PRO A 40 -13.19 -7.38 -15.41
C PRO A 40 -13.39 -8.25 -14.16
N TRP A 41 -14.06 -7.71 -13.15
CA TRP A 41 -14.42 -8.43 -11.95
C TRP A 41 -15.46 -9.49 -12.28
N GLN A 42 -15.20 -10.74 -11.92
CA GLN A 42 -16.15 -11.83 -12.17
C GLN A 42 -17.45 -11.72 -11.38
N SER A 43 -17.52 -10.89 -10.31
CA SER A 43 -18.79 -10.60 -9.64
C SER A 43 -18.79 -9.30 -8.84
N GLN A 44 -19.95 -8.63 -8.82
CA GLN A 44 -20.24 -7.39 -8.08
C GLN A 44 -19.94 -7.50 -6.57
N ILE A 45 -20.08 -8.70 -6.00
CA ILE A 45 -19.81 -8.97 -4.57
C ILE A 45 -18.31 -9.18 -4.29
N LYS A 46 -17.56 -9.71 -5.26
CA LYS A 46 -16.11 -9.91 -5.12
C LYS A 46 -15.32 -8.61 -5.19
N LYS A 47 -15.84 -7.59 -5.87
CA LYS A 47 -15.24 -6.25 -6.02
C LYS A 47 -14.89 -5.60 -4.66
N PRO A 48 -15.84 -5.39 -3.72
CA PRO A 48 -15.52 -4.79 -2.42
C PRO A 48 -14.64 -5.69 -1.55
N ILE A 49 -14.80 -7.02 -1.63
CA ILE A 49 -14.01 -7.97 -0.84
C ILE A 49 -12.53 -7.90 -1.21
N ILE A 50 -12.21 -7.85 -2.51
CA ILE A 50 -10.82 -7.77 -2.98
C ILE A 50 -10.20 -6.42 -2.63
N ILE A 51 -10.97 -5.33 -2.72
CA ILE A 51 -10.51 -4.00 -2.29
C ILE A 51 -10.14 -4.00 -0.81
N ILE A 52 -11.01 -4.56 0.05
CA ILE A 52 -10.77 -4.65 1.50
C ILE A 52 -9.55 -5.54 1.78
N LEU A 53 -9.42 -6.68 1.11
CA LEU A 53 -8.24 -7.55 1.22
C LEU A 53 -6.96 -6.84 0.79
N GLY A 54 -6.98 -6.11 -0.33
CA GLY A 54 -5.87 -5.30 -0.80
C GLY A 54 -5.47 -4.23 0.22
N LEU A 55 -6.46 -3.55 0.81
CA LEU A 55 -6.25 -2.56 1.85
C LEU A 55 -5.60 -3.17 3.10
N ILE A 56 -6.07 -4.34 3.55
CA ILE A 56 -5.51 -5.06 4.70
C ILE A 56 -4.05 -5.43 4.44
N VAL A 57 -3.74 -5.95 3.25
CA VAL A 57 -2.36 -6.30 2.86
C VAL A 57 -1.47 -5.06 2.79
N ALA A 58 -1.97 -3.95 2.24
CA ALA A 58 -1.24 -2.68 2.20
C ALA A 58 -0.95 -2.15 3.61
N VAL A 59 -1.92 -2.20 4.53
CA VAL A 59 -1.72 -1.78 5.92
C VAL A 59 -0.72 -2.69 6.64
N ALA A 60 -0.87 -4.01 6.52
CA ALA A 60 0.04 -4.97 7.15
C ALA A 60 1.48 -4.80 6.64
N SER A 61 1.64 -4.60 5.33
CA SER A 61 2.95 -4.36 4.71
C SER A 61 3.54 -3.02 5.15
N SER A 62 2.72 -1.97 5.30
CA SER A 62 3.16 -0.68 5.83
C SER A 62 3.75 -0.83 7.23
N VAL A 63 3.05 -1.54 8.12
CA VAL A 63 3.49 -1.76 9.50
C VAL A 63 4.81 -2.55 9.52
N ALA A 64 4.93 -3.60 8.71
CA ALA A 64 6.16 -4.40 8.63
C ALA A 64 7.36 -3.58 8.12
N ILE A 65 7.15 -2.71 7.13
CA ILE A 65 8.20 -1.82 6.62
C ILE A 65 8.60 -0.79 7.67
N ILE A 66 7.63 -0.15 8.34
CA ILE A 66 7.91 0.82 9.40
C ILE A 66 8.69 0.17 10.55
N ASP A 67 8.29 -1.04 10.98
CA ASP A 67 9.02 -1.79 12.02
C ASP A 67 10.47 -2.10 11.60
N THR A 68 10.66 -2.48 10.33
CA THR A 68 12.00 -2.72 9.75
C THR A 68 12.84 -1.44 9.71
N ILE A 69 12.25 -0.31 9.31
CA ILE A 69 12.93 1.00 9.29
C ILE A 69 13.32 1.42 10.71
N ILE A 70 12.42 1.30 11.67
CA ILE A 70 12.69 1.63 13.09
C ILE A 70 13.82 0.75 13.65
N LYS A 71 13.82 -0.55 13.34
CA LYS A 71 14.90 -1.46 13.74
C LYS A 71 16.23 -1.06 13.11
N CYS A 72 16.25 -0.78 11.82
CA CYS A 72 17.47 -0.35 11.11
C CYS A 72 18.00 0.99 11.65
N MET A 73 17.12 1.96 11.92
CA MET A 73 17.51 3.21 12.58
C MET A 73 18.07 2.99 13.98
N LYS A 74 17.50 2.10 14.78
CA LYS A 74 18.01 1.77 16.11
C LYS A 74 19.39 1.11 16.07
N GLU A 75 19.69 0.33 15.04
CA GLU A 75 21.02 -0.23 14.82
C GLU A 75 22.02 0.87 14.44
N ILE A 76 21.67 1.74 13.49
CA ILE A 76 22.53 2.87 13.07
C ILE A 76 22.81 3.83 14.24
N MET A 77 21.85 4.04 15.15
CA MET A 77 21.99 4.96 16.28
C MET A 77 22.74 4.34 17.48
N LYS A 78 23.01 3.04 17.46
CA LYS A 78 23.79 2.31 18.47
C LYS A 78 25.27 2.15 18.09
N GLU A 79 25.61 2.44 16.84
CA GLU A 79 26.98 2.51 16.33
C GLU A 79 27.55 3.91 16.49
#